data_AF-A0ABD3QF88-F1
#
_entry.id   AF-A0ABD3QF88-F1
#
_cell.length_a   1.000
_cell.length_b   1.000
_cell.length_c   1.000
_cell.angle_alpha   90.00
_cell.angle_beta   90.00
_cell.angle_gamma   90.00
#
_symmetry.space_group_name_H-M   'P 1'
#
loop_
_entity.id
_entity.type
_entity.pdbx_description
1 polymer ?
#
loop_
_entity_poly.entity_id
_entity_poly.type
_entity_poly.pdbx_seq_one_letter_code
_entity_poly.pdbx_strand_id
1 'polypeptide(L)'
;MKPQHHEVFLYCLNQSPMRRRIIKSLAVLAFAAVLANTALNIFTSENFNATRDEYDYDLILQDISRRLAVSPAHQRINELKRHHAQILMDRGLDPHSQHFKDVLQRKMSNVSAVRGQRGGVRKIKRNLNIGEEVWKGTPMNLKEKKQFRQLTDEIQNVEPLHICERSTNTKALGEIDLLKDYVSTCPGSNNQDMLLLEGVSTFGRTGNNLIEFLHALQLARDRHLTLGIMHGSWAMQVLMQMFMAIQDKDWEKKWEETFCAKILHSDDELEGWNVVRMNTKELFGYTSPSPFDEYVASTQFSIRALFQHYNTGKGTGIRRNKKVEDMCSGIEALFGEEKKHVLYSVIHSRHLEGAPGLRLLGRVCHFAKCHPTAALEMRPDYIKSILSPLGMLERPIVLITDGQDFSVIQRLMTDPEIGPMLKLLPEHASWIGGDLTLAIMSDVFIGNPASTFSTFIAKSRLSLGFGQNYLFRNKNENGEWVTSCGDACVFDKRVMSAMS
;
A
#
# COMPACT_ATOMS: atom_id res chain seq x y z
N MET A 1 -72.08 20.21 -63.09
CA MET A 1 -70.92 20.94 -62.54
C MET A 1 -69.72 20.00 -62.52
N LYS A 2 -68.68 20.35 -63.28
CA LYS A 2 -67.30 19.79 -63.25
C LYS A 2 -66.63 20.07 -61.88
N PRO A 3 -65.42 19.56 -61.54
CA PRO A 3 -64.93 18.17 -61.65
C PRO A 3 -63.95 17.74 -60.50
N GLN A 4 -63.53 16.47 -60.52
CA GLN A 4 -62.15 15.94 -60.34
C GLN A 4 -61.40 15.84 -58.96
N HIS A 5 -60.59 14.75 -58.91
CA HIS A 5 -59.39 14.42 -58.09
C HIS A 5 -59.66 13.80 -56.70
N HIS A 6 -59.41 12.52 -56.37
CA HIS A 6 -58.36 11.55 -56.75
C HIS A 6 -56.95 12.14 -56.78
N GLU A 7 -56.10 11.66 -55.86
CA GLU A 7 -54.76 12.14 -55.48
C GLU A 7 -54.74 13.26 -54.43
N VAL A 8 -54.70 12.90 -53.13
CA VAL A 8 -53.71 13.36 -52.11
C VAL A 8 -54.01 12.58 -50.82
N PHE A 9 -53.59 11.32 -50.74
CA PHE A 9 -53.47 10.63 -49.43
C PHE A 9 -52.15 9.86 -49.27
N LEU A 10 -51.22 10.05 -50.21
CA LEU A 10 -49.91 9.36 -50.24
C LEU A 10 -48.70 10.27 -50.01
N TYR A 11 -48.89 11.54 -49.63
CA TYR A 11 -47.77 12.47 -49.40
C TYR A 11 -47.56 12.94 -47.95
N CYS A 12 -48.40 12.54 -46.99
CA CYS A 12 -48.27 12.95 -45.57
C CYS A 12 -47.73 11.86 -44.62
N LEU A 13 -47.12 10.79 -45.14
CA LEU A 13 -46.46 9.75 -44.31
C LEU A 13 -44.94 9.66 -44.50
N ASN A 14 -44.31 10.63 -45.16
CA ASN A 14 -42.89 10.52 -45.55
C ASN A 14 -41.91 11.49 -44.87
N GLN A 15 -42.30 12.23 -43.83
CA GLN A 15 -41.37 13.08 -43.06
C GLN A 15 -41.51 12.99 -41.53
N SER A 16 -41.72 11.78 -41.00
CA SER A 16 -41.61 11.56 -39.56
C SER A 16 -40.19 11.06 -39.20
N PRO A 17 -39.42 11.80 -38.38
CA PRO A 17 -38.10 11.35 -37.89
C PRO A 17 -38.18 10.06 -37.06
N MET A 18 -39.39 9.67 -36.64
CA MET A 18 -39.68 8.44 -35.91
C MET A 18 -39.58 7.21 -36.83
N ARG A 19 -39.98 7.31 -38.11
CA ARG A 19 -39.91 6.18 -39.06
C ARG A 19 -38.48 5.82 -39.46
N ARG A 20 -37.58 6.82 -39.59
CA ARG A 20 -36.14 6.58 -39.81
C ARG A 20 -35.48 5.93 -38.59
N ARG A 21 -35.96 6.19 -37.37
CA ARG A 21 -35.47 5.51 -36.16
C ARG A 21 -35.95 4.08 -36.09
N ILE A 22 -37.23 3.82 -36.39
CA ILE A 22 -37.80 2.47 -36.38
C ILE A 22 -37.15 1.59 -37.47
N ILE A 23 -36.95 2.09 -38.70
CA ILE A 23 -36.29 1.34 -39.77
C ILE A 23 -34.83 1.06 -39.43
N LYS A 24 -34.10 2.00 -38.80
CA LYS A 24 -32.72 1.77 -38.35
C LYS A 24 -32.68 0.74 -37.21
N SER A 25 -33.61 0.80 -36.25
CA SER A 25 -33.69 -0.19 -35.16
C SER A 25 -34.06 -1.59 -35.67
N LEU A 26 -34.96 -1.69 -36.64
CA LEU A 26 -35.31 -2.98 -37.27
C LEU A 26 -34.17 -3.52 -38.14
N ALA A 27 -33.44 -2.68 -38.86
CA ALA A 27 -32.26 -3.10 -39.63
C ALA A 27 -31.13 -3.59 -38.71
N VAL A 28 -30.91 -2.94 -37.56
CA VAL A 28 -29.93 -3.40 -36.55
C VAL A 28 -30.35 -4.72 -35.92
N LEU A 29 -31.64 -4.90 -35.61
CA LEU A 29 -32.16 -6.17 -35.08
C LEU A 29 -32.07 -7.31 -36.11
N ALA A 30 -32.39 -7.04 -37.39
CA ALA A 30 -32.26 -8.02 -38.46
C ALA A 30 -30.79 -8.38 -38.71
N PHE A 31 -29.88 -7.40 -38.67
CA PHE A 31 -28.44 -7.66 -38.82
C PHE A 31 -27.86 -8.44 -37.62
N ALA A 32 -28.32 -8.14 -36.40
CA ALA A 32 -27.95 -8.90 -35.21
C ALA A 32 -28.49 -10.34 -35.24
N ALA A 33 -29.71 -10.55 -35.74
CA ALA A 33 -30.30 -11.88 -35.92
C ALA A 33 -29.55 -12.69 -37.00
N VAL A 34 -29.17 -12.07 -38.11
CA VAL A 34 -28.33 -12.71 -39.15
C VAL A 34 -26.97 -13.08 -38.56
N LEU A 35 -26.28 -12.17 -37.84
CA LEU A 35 -24.99 -12.47 -37.21
C LEU A 35 -25.09 -13.57 -36.15
N ALA A 36 -26.15 -13.60 -35.35
CA ALA A 36 -26.39 -14.67 -34.38
C ALA A 36 -26.63 -16.02 -35.07
N ASN A 37 -27.34 -16.04 -36.20
CA ASN A 37 -27.60 -17.25 -36.97
C ASN A 37 -26.35 -17.74 -37.71
N THR A 38 -25.51 -16.82 -38.22
CA THR A 38 -24.20 -17.17 -38.79
C THR A 38 -23.25 -17.69 -37.71
N ALA A 39 -23.25 -17.10 -36.52
CA ALA A 39 -22.45 -17.57 -35.39
C ALA A 39 -22.91 -18.95 -34.90
N LEU A 40 -24.22 -19.21 -34.83
CA LEU A 40 -24.73 -20.55 -34.50
C LEU A 40 -24.37 -21.60 -35.55
N ASN A 41 -24.46 -21.27 -36.85
CA ASN A 41 -24.08 -22.19 -37.92
C ASN A 41 -22.56 -22.45 -38.00
N ILE A 42 -21.74 -21.53 -37.51
CA ILE A 42 -20.28 -21.73 -37.37
C ILE A 42 -19.97 -22.67 -36.20
N PHE A 43 -20.84 -22.75 -35.19
CA PHE A 43 -20.66 -23.60 -34.00
C PHE A 43 -21.30 -25.00 -34.12
N THR A 44 -22.13 -25.26 -35.14
CA THR A 44 -22.85 -26.54 -35.28
C THR A 44 -22.50 -27.36 -36.52
N SER A 45 -21.49 -26.98 -37.31
CA SER A 45 -21.00 -27.88 -38.38
C SER A 45 -20.06 -28.94 -37.81
N GLU A 46 -20.64 -30.05 -37.37
CA GLU A 46 -19.94 -31.31 -37.15
C GLU A 46 -19.38 -31.83 -38.48
N ASN A 47 -18.05 -31.89 -38.57
CA ASN A 47 -17.28 -32.91 -39.28
C ASN A 47 -15.79 -32.56 -39.15
N PHE A 48 -15.06 -33.24 -38.27
CA PHE A 48 -13.78 -33.87 -38.64
C PHE A 48 -13.29 -34.77 -37.50
N ASN A 49 -13.17 -36.05 -37.84
CA ASN A 49 -12.64 -37.12 -37.00
C ASN A 49 -11.13 -36.93 -36.73
N ALA A 50 -10.75 -37.48 -35.58
CA ALA A 50 -9.41 -37.82 -35.10
C ALA A 50 -8.25 -37.83 -36.12
N THR A 51 -7.16 -37.13 -35.78
CA THR A 51 -5.86 -37.77 -35.47
C THR A 51 -5.00 -36.85 -34.61
N ARG A 52 -4.23 -37.51 -33.75
CA ARG A 52 -3.31 -37.02 -32.72
C ARG A 52 -2.07 -36.40 -33.39
N ASP A 53 -1.89 -35.09 -33.27
CA ASP A 53 -0.59 -34.41 -33.39
C ASP A 53 -0.65 -33.07 -32.63
N GLU A 54 0.50 -32.72 -32.06
CA GLU A 54 0.76 -31.64 -31.10
C GLU A 54 0.49 -30.26 -31.73
N TYR A 55 -0.54 -29.56 -31.25
CA TYR A 55 -0.83 -28.19 -31.69
C TYR A 55 -0.04 -27.19 -30.85
N ASP A 56 0.87 -26.47 -31.51
CA ASP A 56 1.51 -25.28 -30.97
C ASP A 56 0.49 -24.12 -30.88
N TYR A 57 -0.14 -24.02 -29.70
CA TYR A 57 -1.14 -23.01 -29.36
C TYR A 57 -0.61 -21.57 -29.51
N ASP A 58 0.70 -21.35 -29.40
CA ASP A 58 1.28 -20.01 -29.48
C ASP A 58 1.31 -19.49 -30.92
N LEU A 59 1.47 -20.38 -31.91
CA LEU A 59 1.45 -20.02 -33.33
C LEU A 59 0.05 -19.62 -33.81
N ILE A 60 -0.99 -20.30 -33.32
CA ILE A 60 -2.40 -19.98 -33.63
C ILE A 60 -2.83 -18.68 -32.94
N LEU A 61 -2.42 -18.46 -31.68
CA LEU A 61 -2.73 -17.22 -30.95
C LEU A 61 -1.98 -15.99 -31.50
N GLN A 62 -0.78 -16.19 -32.06
CA GLN A 62 -0.06 -15.13 -32.77
C GLN A 62 -0.70 -14.80 -34.13
N ASP A 63 -1.18 -15.77 -34.90
CA ASP A 63 -1.86 -15.51 -36.17
C ASP A 63 -3.24 -14.84 -35.95
N ILE A 64 -3.98 -15.26 -34.93
CA ILE A 64 -5.25 -14.62 -34.53
C ILE A 64 -5.02 -13.18 -34.02
N SER A 65 -3.96 -12.93 -33.24
CA SER A 65 -3.61 -11.58 -32.79
C SER A 65 -3.08 -10.67 -33.90
N ARG A 66 -2.49 -11.23 -34.97
CA ARG A 66 -2.11 -10.47 -36.17
C ARG A 66 -3.32 -10.12 -37.04
N ARG A 67 -4.32 -11.01 -37.12
CA ARG A 67 -5.49 -10.83 -38.00
C ARG A 67 -6.60 -9.99 -37.39
N LEU A 68 -6.69 -9.93 -36.06
CA LEU A 68 -7.62 -9.04 -35.37
C LEU A 68 -6.87 -7.77 -34.96
N ALA A 69 -7.21 -6.63 -35.57
CA ALA A 69 -6.76 -5.32 -35.12
C ALA A 69 -7.40 -4.99 -33.76
N VAL A 70 -6.93 -5.67 -32.71
CA VAL A 70 -7.39 -5.50 -31.33
C VAL A 70 -6.92 -4.13 -30.88
N SER A 71 -7.85 -3.22 -30.57
CA SER A 71 -7.49 -1.87 -30.17
C SER A 71 -6.59 -1.91 -28.91
N PRO A 72 -5.65 -0.96 -28.75
CA PRO A 72 -4.79 -0.89 -27.57
C PRO A 72 -5.56 -0.88 -26.24
N ALA A 73 -6.82 -0.45 -26.26
CA ALA A 73 -7.71 -0.49 -25.09
C ALA A 73 -8.12 -1.92 -24.72
N HIS A 74 -8.38 -2.78 -25.71
CA HIS A 74 -8.72 -4.19 -25.47
C HIS A 74 -7.49 -5.00 -25.01
N GLN A 75 -6.30 -4.73 -25.56
CA GLN A 75 -5.05 -5.34 -25.07
C GLN A 75 -4.83 -5.04 -23.58
N ARG A 76 -5.00 -3.77 -23.18
CA ARG A 76 -4.91 -3.36 -21.77
C ARG A 76 -5.94 -4.03 -20.86
N ILE A 77 -7.16 -4.26 -21.35
CA ILE A 77 -8.20 -4.97 -20.59
C ILE A 77 -7.80 -6.44 -20.38
N ASN A 78 -7.24 -7.07 -21.40
CA ASN A 78 -6.77 -8.45 -21.33
C ASN A 78 -5.56 -8.59 -20.41
N GLU A 79 -4.60 -7.65 -20.44
CA GLU A 79 -3.47 -7.60 -19.52
C GLU A 79 -3.93 -7.45 -18.06
N LEU A 80 -4.88 -6.53 -17.81
CA LEU A 80 -5.43 -6.32 -16.48
C LEU A 80 -6.21 -7.54 -15.97
N LYS A 81 -6.96 -8.21 -16.85
CA LYS A 81 -7.67 -9.46 -16.54
C LYS A 81 -6.70 -10.57 -16.18
N ARG A 82 -5.60 -10.73 -16.92
CA ARG A 82 -4.53 -11.71 -16.61
C ARG A 82 -3.86 -11.41 -15.28
N HIS A 83 -3.54 -10.15 -15.01
CA HIS A 83 -2.92 -9.73 -13.74
C HIS A 83 -3.84 -10.05 -12.54
N HIS A 84 -5.13 -9.72 -12.62
CA HIS A 84 -6.07 -10.06 -11.55
C HIS A 84 -6.32 -11.57 -11.43
N ALA A 85 -6.32 -12.31 -12.54
CA ALA A 85 -6.40 -13.77 -12.52
C ALA A 85 -5.20 -14.39 -11.78
N GLN A 86 -3.99 -13.90 -12.06
CA GLN A 86 -2.76 -14.36 -11.39
C GLN A 86 -2.83 -14.11 -9.88
N ILE A 87 -3.21 -12.90 -9.45
CA ILE A 87 -3.38 -12.59 -8.02
C ILE A 87 -4.36 -13.54 -7.33
N LEU A 88 -5.41 -13.97 -8.00
CA LEU A 88 -6.39 -14.91 -7.43
C LEU A 88 -5.83 -16.34 -7.37
N MET A 89 -5.08 -16.78 -8.38
CA MET A 89 -4.40 -18.08 -8.36
C MET A 89 -3.32 -18.14 -7.28
N ASP A 90 -2.53 -17.06 -7.11
CA ASP A 90 -1.52 -16.94 -6.06
C ASP A 90 -2.14 -16.97 -4.64
N ARG A 91 -3.44 -16.66 -4.53
CA ARG A 91 -4.24 -16.76 -3.30
C ARG A 91 -4.89 -18.14 -3.12
N GLY A 92 -4.53 -19.11 -3.95
CA GLY A 92 -5.04 -20.47 -3.89
C GLY A 92 -6.46 -20.65 -4.45
N LEU A 93 -7.01 -19.67 -5.18
CA LEU A 93 -8.30 -19.88 -5.85
C LEU A 93 -8.08 -20.70 -7.13
N ASP A 94 -8.82 -21.80 -7.25
CA ASP A 94 -8.83 -22.62 -8.46
C ASP A 94 -9.38 -21.83 -9.66
N PRO A 95 -8.59 -21.63 -10.74
CA PRO A 95 -9.01 -20.88 -11.92
C PRO A 95 -10.22 -21.49 -12.65
N HIS A 96 -10.52 -22.76 -12.42
CA HIS A 96 -11.69 -23.43 -12.98
C HIS A 96 -12.95 -23.27 -12.12
N SER A 97 -12.82 -22.87 -10.85
CA SER A 97 -13.95 -22.71 -9.93
C SER A 97 -14.88 -21.55 -10.32
N GLN A 98 -16.17 -21.71 -10.01
CA GLN A 98 -17.14 -20.62 -10.22
C GLN A 98 -16.82 -19.41 -9.34
N HIS A 99 -16.31 -19.65 -8.12
CA HIS A 99 -15.88 -18.59 -7.20
C HIS A 99 -14.78 -17.70 -7.80
N PHE A 100 -13.77 -18.29 -8.45
CA PHE A 100 -12.72 -17.54 -9.14
C PHE A 100 -13.27 -16.65 -10.25
N LYS A 101 -14.17 -17.19 -11.08
CA LYS A 101 -14.81 -16.46 -12.19
C LYS A 101 -15.62 -15.27 -11.66
N ASP A 102 -16.38 -15.46 -10.59
CA ASP A 102 -17.22 -14.42 -9.98
C ASP A 102 -16.38 -13.29 -9.37
N VAL A 103 -15.31 -13.63 -8.65
CA VAL A 103 -14.39 -12.65 -8.03
C VAL A 103 -13.64 -11.87 -9.12
N LEU A 104 -13.14 -12.56 -10.14
CA LEU A 104 -12.46 -11.92 -11.27
C LEU A 104 -13.41 -10.99 -12.03
N GLN A 105 -14.64 -11.43 -12.31
CA GLN A 105 -15.63 -10.64 -13.01
C GLN A 105 -16.07 -9.40 -12.20
N ARG A 106 -16.23 -9.52 -10.88
CA ARG A 106 -16.52 -8.39 -9.99
C ARG A 106 -15.38 -7.37 -9.96
N LYS A 107 -14.11 -7.82 -9.98
CA LYS A 107 -12.96 -6.91 -10.11
C LYS A 107 -12.97 -6.18 -11.46
N MET A 108 -13.26 -6.89 -12.56
CA MET A 108 -13.31 -6.29 -13.90
C MET A 108 -14.49 -5.33 -14.08
N SER A 109 -15.65 -5.59 -13.48
CA SER A 109 -16.80 -4.69 -13.53
C SER A 109 -16.55 -3.39 -12.76
N ASN A 110 -15.87 -3.45 -11.61
CA ASN A 110 -15.49 -2.26 -10.84
C ASN A 110 -14.53 -1.35 -11.61
N VAL A 111 -13.55 -1.92 -12.31
CA VAL A 111 -12.63 -1.16 -13.19
C VAL A 111 -13.39 -0.45 -14.31
N SER A 112 -14.42 -1.11 -14.85
CA SER A 112 -15.25 -0.59 -15.94
C SER A 112 -16.18 0.53 -15.46
N ALA A 113 -16.77 0.40 -14.27
CA ALA A 113 -17.64 1.39 -13.65
C ALA A 113 -16.92 2.70 -13.32
N VAL A 114 -15.68 2.61 -12.81
CA VAL A 114 -14.82 3.78 -12.52
C VAL A 114 -14.47 4.55 -13.80
N ARG A 115 -14.39 3.87 -14.96
CA ARG A 115 -14.17 4.52 -16.26
C ARG A 115 -15.44 5.14 -16.85
N GLY A 116 -16.60 4.52 -16.66
CA GLY A 116 -17.89 5.03 -17.17
C GLY A 116 -18.27 6.39 -16.59
N GLN A 117 -17.93 6.66 -15.33
CA GLN A 117 -18.22 7.94 -14.67
C GLN A 117 -17.37 9.13 -15.16
N ARG A 118 -16.26 8.88 -15.88
CA ARG A 118 -15.36 9.94 -16.38
C ARG A 118 -15.67 10.44 -17.79
N GLY A 119 -16.66 9.85 -18.48
CA GLY A 119 -17.00 10.15 -19.87
C GLY A 119 -17.90 11.37 -20.12
N GLY A 120 -18.37 12.06 -19.07
CA GLY A 120 -19.36 13.12 -19.19
C GLY A 120 -19.03 14.40 -18.43
N VAL A 121 -18.12 15.24 -18.95
CA VAL A 121 -17.99 16.63 -18.49
C VAL A 121 -18.01 17.58 -19.71
N ARG A 122 -19.10 18.35 -19.79
CA ARG A 122 -19.31 19.46 -20.75
C ARG A 122 -18.31 20.58 -20.48
N LYS A 123 -17.79 21.17 -21.56
CA LYS A 123 -17.01 22.42 -21.58
C LYS A 123 -17.69 23.53 -20.77
N ILE A 124 -17.08 23.94 -19.66
CA ILE A 124 -17.24 25.28 -19.09
C ILE A 124 -15.83 25.86 -18.97
N LYS A 125 -15.53 26.85 -19.81
CA LYS A 125 -14.36 27.73 -19.68
C LYS A 125 -14.62 28.68 -18.52
N ARG A 126 -13.83 28.63 -17.45
CA ARG A 126 -13.49 29.80 -16.62
C ARG A 126 -12.26 29.50 -15.77
N ASN A 127 -11.35 30.47 -15.75
CA ASN A 127 -10.04 30.46 -15.12
C ASN A 127 -10.09 30.00 -13.66
N LEU A 128 -9.39 28.90 -13.35
CA LEU A 128 -8.93 28.57 -12.01
C LEU A 128 -7.51 28.00 -12.10
N ASN A 129 -6.69 28.50 -11.18
CA ASN A 129 -5.27 28.23 -11.05
C ASN A 129 -4.92 26.74 -10.94
N ILE A 130 -3.81 26.40 -11.57
CA ILE A 130 -2.85 25.31 -11.33
C ILE A 130 -3.26 24.37 -10.20
N GLY A 131 -3.61 23.14 -10.55
CA GLY A 131 -3.80 22.05 -9.59
C GLY A 131 -4.74 20.95 -10.06
N GLU A 132 -4.43 20.30 -11.18
CA GLU A 132 -4.96 18.97 -11.53
C GLU A 132 -4.22 18.44 -12.77
N GLU A 133 -3.12 17.69 -12.58
CA GLU A 133 -2.60 16.81 -13.62
C GLU A 133 -2.80 15.36 -13.19
N VAL A 134 -3.84 14.76 -13.77
CA VAL A 134 -4.03 13.31 -13.82
C VAL A 134 -3.18 12.79 -14.98
N TRP A 135 -2.22 11.94 -14.64
CA TRP A 135 -1.28 11.27 -15.54
C TRP A 135 -1.90 10.75 -16.85
N LYS A 136 -1.33 11.18 -17.98
CA LYS A 136 -1.39 10.47 -19.28
C LYS A 136 0.01 9.99 -19.60
N GLY A 137 0.25 8.69 -19.46
CA GLY A 137 1.54 8.09 -19.83
C GLY A 137 1.79 8.16 -21.34
N THR A 138 2.95 8.69 -21.72
CA THR A 138 3.50 8.68 -23.08
C THR A 138 3.89 7.24 -23.47
N PRO A 139 3.66 6.79 -24.72
CA PRO A 139 4.06 5.45 -25.13
C PRO A 139 5.58 5.31 -25.20
N MET A 140 6.14 4.35 -24.45
CA MET A 140 7.56 3.99 -24.47
C MET A 140 8.02 3.48 -25.83
N ASN A 141 9.21 3.89 -26.24
CA ASN A 141 9.87 3.41 -27.46
C ASN A 141 10.47 2.01 -27.28
N LEU A 142 10.94 1.40 -28.38
CA LEU A 142 11.42 0.01 -28.39
C LEU A 142 12.71 -0.21 -27.56
N LYS A 143 13.52 0.83 -27.37
CA LYS A 143 14.76 0.80 -26.58
C LYS A 143 14.44 0.82 -25.08
N GLU A 144 13.51 1.69 -24.68
CA GLU A 144 12.95 1.74 -23.32
C GLU A 144 12.26 0.43 -22.95
N LYS A 145 11.52 -0.21 -23.88
CA LYS A 145 10.92 -1.53 -23.66
C LYS A 145 11.94 -2.65 -23.45
N LYS A 146 13.09 -2.60 -24.13
CA LYS A 146 14.16 -3.59 -23.95
C LYS A 146 14.88 -3.40 -22.61
N GLN A 147 15.16 -2.16 -22.22
CA GLN A 147 15.70 -1.84 -20.90
C GLN A 147 14.74 -2.26 -19.79
N PHE A 148 13.44 -1.92 -19.93
CA PHE A 148 12.41 -2.32 -18.97
C PHE A 148 12.29 -3.85 -18.84
N ARG A 149 12.49 -4.62 -19.91
CA ARG A 149 12.51 -6.10 -19.88
C ARG A 149 13.73 -6.67 -19.16
N GLN A 150 14.94 -6.23 -19.49
CA GLN A 150 16.15 -6.66 -18.77
C GLN A 150 16.07 -6.33 -17.28
N LEU A 151 15.49 -5.19 -16.96
CA LEU A 151 15.29 -4.73 -15.61
C LEU A 151 14.24 -5.55 -14.86
N THR A 152 13.15 -5.95 -15.52
CA THR A 152 12.16 -6.87 -14.93
C THR A 152 12.72 -8.26 -14.66
N ASP A 153 13.67 -8.75 -15.46
CA ASP A 153 14.37 -10.02 -15.24
C ASP A 153 15.37 -9.94 -14.06
N GLU A 154 16.04 -8.80 -13.83
CA GLU A 154 16.85 -8.58 -12.61
C GLU A 154 15.99 -8.47 -11.33
N ILE A 155 14.82 -7.84 -11.45
CA ILE A 155 13.89 -7.63 -10.33
C ILE A 155 13.25 -8.95 -9.84
N GLN A 156 13.16 -9.96 -10.70
CA GLN A 156 12.66 -11.29 -10.31
C GLN A 156 13.58 -12.04 -9.32
N ASN A 157 14.82 -11.58 -9.12
CA ASN A 157 15.84 -12.29 -8.32
C ASN A 157 16.08 -11.72 -6.90
N VAL A 158 15.31 -10.72 -6.45
CA VAL A 158 15.47 -10.24 -5.06
C VAL A 158 14.75 -11.18 -4.11
N GLU A 159 15.52 -11.90 -3.28
CA GLU A 159 14.96 -12.73 -2.23
C GLU A 159 14.14 -11.88 -1.23
N PRO A 160 12.94 -12.33 -0.85
CA PRO A 160 12.17 -11.65 0.19
C PRO A 160 12.95 -11.59 1.51
N LEU A 161 12.82 -10.46 2.22
CA LEU A 161 13.26 -10.40 3.61
C LEU A 161 12.42 -11.39 4.43
N HIS A 162 13.07 -12.09 5.36
CA HIS A 162 12.43 -12.97 6.31
C HIS A 162 12.53 -12.34 7.70
N ILE A 163 11.38 -12.03 8.30
CA ILE A 163 11.29 -11.41 9.62
C ILE A 163 10.48 -12.35 10.50
N CYS A 164 11.07 -12.79 11.62
CA CYS A 164 10.47 -13.80 12.50
C CYS A 164 10.05 -15.06 11.75
N GLU A 165 10.90 -15.47 10.79
CA GLU A 165 10.69 -16.63 9.91
C GLU A 165 9.47 -16.52 8.98
N ARG A 166 8.88 -15.32 8.86
CA ARG A 166 7.80 -15.01 7.91
C ARG A 166 8.39 -14.25 6.72
N SER A 167 8.06 -14.68 5.51
CA SER A 167 8.46 -13.99 4.28
C SER A 167 7.70 -12.68 4.11
N THR A 168 8.40 -11.64 3.68
CA THR A 168 7.81 -10.39 3.20
C THR A 168 7.29 -10.55 1.76
N ASN A 169 6.53 -9.56 1.27
CA ASN A 169 5.93 -9.57 -0.06
C ASN A 169 6.55 -8.48 -0.96
N THR A 170 7.87 -8.28 -0.83
CA THR A 170 8.63 -7.24 -1.56
C THR A 170 8.77 -7.47 -3.06
N LYS A 171 8.17 -8.54 -3.62
CA LYS A 171 8.24 -8.91 -5.05
C LYS A 171 7.53 -7.93 -6.01
N ALA A 172 6.94 -6.84 -5.51
CA ALA A 172 6.22 -5.85 -6.33
C ALA A 172 7.14 -4.84 -7.06
N LEU A 173 7.94 -5.35 -8.00
CA LEU A 173 8.12 -4.94 -9.41
C LEU A 173 8.14 -3.46 -9.91
N GLY A 174 8.40 -2.46 -9.08
CA GLY A 174 8.63 -1.09 -9.58
C GLY A 174 9.54 -0.20 -8.74
N GLU A 175 9.78 -0.56 -7.49
CA GLU A 175 10.54 0.27 -6.55
C GLU A 175 12.06 0.06 -6.66
N ILE A 176 12.52 -1.04 -7.25
CA ILE A 176 13.96 -1.42 -7.20
C ILE A 176 14.86 -0.42 -7.92
N ASP A 177 14.41 0.22 -9.01
CA ASP A 177 15.23 1.23 -9.71
C ASP A 177 15.37 2.52 -8.90
N LEU A 178 14.28 3.02 -8.33
CA LEU A 178 14.31 4.16 -7.42
C LEU A 178 15.16 3.87 -6.18
N LEU A 179 15.20 2.61 -5.74
CA LEU A 179 16.03 2.16 -4.63
C LEU A 179 17.50 1.99 -5.04
N LYS A 180 17.80 1.58 -6.28
CA LYS A 180 19.18 1.48 -6.79
C LYS A 180 19.84 2.86 -6.83
N ASP A 181 19.12 3.89 -7.30
CA ASP A 181 19.58 5.28 -7.27
C ASP A 181 19.62 5.87 -5.84
N TYR A 182 18.83 5.31 -4.91
CA TYR A 182 18.94 5.64 -3.50
C TYR A 182 20.26 5.13 -2.89
N VAL A 183 20.64 3.89 -3.23
CA VAL A 183 21.82 3.17 -2.70
C VAL A 183 23.14 3.69 -3.28
N SER A 184 23.15 4.19 -4.51
CA SER A 184 24.40 4.40 -5.26
C SER A 184 25.29 5.54 -4.73
N THR A 185 24.75 6.48 -3.95
CA THR A 185 25.52 7.63 -3.43
C THR A 185 24.99 8.12 -2.09
N CYS A 186 25.84 8.08 -1.05
CA CYS A 186 25.55 8.70 0.24
C CYS A 186 25.51 10.23 0.13
N PRO A 187 24.50 10.91 0.72
CA PRO A 187 24.43 12.35 0.70
C PRO A 187 25.61 12.96 1.47
N GLY A 188 26.07 14.14 1.03
CA GLY A 188 27.11 14.90 1.72
C GLY A 188 28.53 14.34 1.60
N SER A 189 28.80 13.30 0.80
CA SER A 189 30.13 12.70 0.67
C SER A 189 31.24 13.69 0.23
N ASN A 190 30.86 14.81 -0.38
CA ASN A 190 31.77 15.82 -0.92
C ASN A 190 31.67 17.18 -0.18
N ASN A 191 30.93 17.25 0.94
CA ASN A 191 30.68 18.50 1.67
C ASN A 191 30.95 18.34 3.18
N GLN A 192 31.41 19.41 3.83
CA GLN A 192 31.67 19.46 5.27
C GLN A 192 30.43 19.85 6.09
N ASP A 193 29.25 19.85 5.49
CA ASP A 193 28.00 20.15 6.21
C ASP A 193 27.39 18.86 6.79
N MET A 194 27.02 18.91 8.07
CA MET A 194 26.52 17.74 8.81
C MET A 194 25.23 18.06 9.54
N LEU A 195 24.19 17.24 9.36
CA LEU A 195 23.04 17.22 10.26
C LEU A 195 23.39 16.35 11.48
N LEU A 196 23.39 16.93 12.67
CA LEU A 196 23.77 16.19 13.88
C LEU A 196 22.54 15.76 14.71
N LEU A 197 22.43 14.47 14.98
CA LEU A 197 21.51 13.90 15.96
C LEU A 197 22.25 13.68 17.29
N GLU A 198 21.94 14.51 18.28
CA GLU A 198 22.61 14.52 19.58
C GLU A 198 21.63 14.61 20.76
N GLY A 199 22.18 14.53 21.97
CA GLY A 199 21.41 14.65 23.21
C GLY A 199 20.52 13.44 23.50
N VAL A 200 19.83 13.47 24.64
CA VAL A 200 19.00 12.35 25.14
C VAL A 200 17.50 12.67 25.14
N SER A 201 17.12 13.91 24.85
CA SER A 201 15.74 14.37 24.87
C SER A 201 15.03 14.03 23.56
N THR A 202 13.84 13.44 23.67
CA THR A 202 13.00 13.07 22.53
C THR A 202 11.71 13.89 22.48
N PHE A 203 11.11 14.00 21.31
CA PHE A 203 9.74 14.48 21.17
C PHE A 203 8.77 13.29 21.18
N GLY A 204 7.79 13.30 22.07
CA GLY A 204 6.77 12.24 22.14
C GLY A 204 7.32 10.88 22.57
N ARG A 205 6.89 9.81 21.88
CA ARG A 205 7.21 8.40 22.20
C ARG A 205 7.86 7.72 20.99
N THR A 206 8.18 6.42 21.10
CA THR A 206 8.90 5.64 20.06
C THR A 206 8.39 5.84 18.63
N GLY A 207 7.06 5.88 18.41
CA GLY A 207 6.51 6.15 17.08
C GLY A 207 6.92 7.51 16.50
N ASN A 208 7.03 8.55 17.33
CA ASN A 208 7.55 9.86 16.92
C ASN A 208 9.04 9.78 16.62
N ASN A 209 9.82 9.11 17.47
CA ASN A 209 11.28 9.06 17.36
C ASN A 209 11.74 8.26 16.13
N LEU A 210 11.00 7.22 15.76
CA LEU A 210 11.21 6.50 14.51
C LEU A 210 10.92 7.38 13.29
N ILE A 211 9.86 8.20 13.34
CA ILE A 211 9.54 9.15 12.27
C ILE A 211 10.58 10.27 12.19
N GLU A 212 11.05 10.79 13.33
CA GLU A 212 12.12 11.78 13.43
C GLU A 212 13.40 11.26 12.76
N PHE A 213 13.78 10.01 13.02
CA PHE A 213 14.94 9.40 12.38
C PHE A 213 14.78 9.28 10.86
N LEU A 214 13.61 8.82 10.38
CA LEU A 214 13.33 8.76 8.93
C LEU A 214 13.35 10.15 8.29
N HIS A 215 12.87 11.17 8.99
CA HIS A 215 12.94 12.56 8.55
C HIS A 215 14.37 13.11 8.56
N ALA A 216 15.22 12.69 9.48
CA ALA A 216 16.64 13.04 9.50
C ALA A 216 17.36 12.53 8.24
N LEU A 217 17.14 11.25 7.91
CA LEU A 217 17.69 10.63 6.70
C LEU A 217 17.22 11.38 5.45
N GLN A 218 15.92 11.68 5.37
CA GLN A 218 15.36 12.44 4.25
C GLN A 218 15.92 13.86 4.16
N LEU A 219 16.01 14.58 5.28
CA LEU A 219 16.55 15.94 5.32
C LEU A 219 18.01 15.99 4.91
N ALA A 220 18.83 15.05 5.40
CA ALA A 220 20.22 14.93 5.01
C ALA A 220 20.34 14.72 3.50
N ARG A 221 19.48 13.88 2.91
CA ARG A 221 19.42 13.68 1.46
C ARG A 221 19.00 14.95 0.72
N ASP A 222 17.89 15.58 1.12
CA ASP A 222 17.30 16.75 0.44
C ASP A 222 18.22 17.96 0.45
N ARG A 223 19.15 18.03 1.41
CA ARG A 223 20.11 19.13 1.56
C ARG A 223 21.57 18.72 1.29
N HIS A 224 21.81 17.50 0.82
CA HIS A 224 23.15 16.95 0.60
C HIS A 224 24.08 17.11 1.82
N LEU A 225 23.58 16.80 3.02
CA LEU A 225 24.32 16.80 4.28
C LEU A 225 24.78 15.39 4.63
N THR A 226 25.90 15.29 5.35
CA THR A 226 26.25 14.06 6.06
C THR A 226 25.35 13.94 7.30
N LEU A 227 24.76 12.77 7.56
CA LEU A 227 24.04 12.54 8.82
C LEU A 227 25.03 12.11 9.91
N GLY A 228 25.28 12.96 10.90
CA GLY A 228 26.04 12.62 12.10
C GLY A 228 25.11 12.14 13.22
N ILE A 229 25.49 11.08 13.92
CA ILE A 229 24.77 10.56 15.09
C ILE A 229 25.75 10.44 16.25
N MET A 230 25.55 11.24 17.30
CA MET A 230 26.38 11.11 18.50
C MET A 230 26.13 9.76 19.17
N HIS A 231 27.20 9.10 19.57
CA HIS A 231 27.17 7.88 20.36
C HIS A 231 26.45 8.16 21.68
N GLY A 232 25.43 7.36 21.98
CA GLY A 232 24.57 7.58 23.13
C GLY A 232 23.46 8.63 22.96
N SER A 233 23.29 9.21 21.76
CA SER A 233 22.13 10.06 21.45
C SER A 233 20.79 9.32 21.59
N TRP A 234 19.69 10.06 21.62
CA TRP A 234 18.33 9.51 21.62
C TRP A 234 18.08 8.59 20.43
N ALA A 235 18.58 8.95 19.24
CA ALA A 235 18.36 8.20 18.01
C ALA A 235 19.02 6.83 18.13
N MET A 236 20.27 6.81 18.57
CA MET A 236 20.99 5.58 18.77
C MET A 236 20.36 4.70 19.86
N GLN A 237 19.88 5.30 20.96
CA GLN A 237 19.19 4.56 22.00
C GLN A 237 17.89 3.90 21.51
N VAL A 238 17.06 4.63 20.77
CA VAL A 238 15.79 4.12 20.23
C VAL A 238 16.04 3.04 19.19
N LEU A 239 16.94 3.30 18.25
CA LEU A 239 17.16 2.39 17.15
C LEU A 239 17.84 1.11 17.63
N MET A 240 18.85 1.18 18.50
CA MET A 240 19.56 -0.03 18.96
C MET A 240 18.76 -0.92 19.91
N GLN A 241 17.66 -0.42 20.49
CA GLN A 241 16.72 -1.27 21.22
C GLN A 241 15.99 -2.24 20.27
N MET A 242 15.78 -1.86 19.01
CA MET A 242 14.98 -2.61 18.05
C MET A 242 15.80 -3.13 16.85
N PHE A 243 16.87 -2.46 16.46
CA PHE A 243 17.59 -2.71 15.22
C PHE A 243 19.11 -2.64 15.44
N MET A 244 19.87 -3.39 14.64
CA MET A 244 21.33 -3.50 14.61
C MET A 244 22.00 -3.52 15.99
N ALA A 245 21.53 -4.41 16.88
CA ALA A 245 22.25 -4.72 18.11
C ALA A 245 23.72 -5.04 17.87
N ILE A 246 24.58 -4.68 18.82
CA ILE A 246 26.02 -4.94 18.76
C ILE A 246 26.23 -6.46 18.86
N GLN A 247 26.70 -7.07 17.79
CA GLN A 247 27.00 -8.51 17.72
C GLN A 247 28.46 -8.79 17.34
N ASP A 248 29.11 -7.85 16.66
CA ASP A 248 30.48 -7.96 16.19
C ASP A 248 31.20 -6.62 16.32
N LYS A 249 32.51 -6.61 16.03
CA LYS A 249 33.35 -5.41 16.14
C LYS A 249 33.09 -4.39 15.04
N ASP A 250 32.48 -4.80 13.93
CA ASP A 250 32.27 -3.97 12.73
C ASP A 250 30.85 -3.38 12.68
N TRP A 251 30.09 -3.48 13.78
CA TRP A 251 28.69 -3.04 13.85
C TRP A 251 28.52 -1.56 13.50
N GLU A 252 29.45 -0.70 13.94
CA GLU A 252 29.43 0.74 13.65
C GLU A 252 29.58 0.97 12.15
N LYS A 253 30.57 0.33 11.52
CA LYS A 253 30.79 0.44 10.09
C LYS A 253 29.57 -0.02 9.30
N LYS A 254 28.95 -1.14 9.69
CA LYS A 254 27.69 -1.61 9.06
C LYS A 254 26.57 -0.60 9.22
N TRP A 255 26.46 0.05 10.38
CA TRP A 255 25.47 1.09 10.63
C TRP A 255 25.67 2.29 9.71
N GLU A 256 26.90 2.80 9.67
CA GLU A 256 27.31 3.94 8.87
C GLU A 256 27.07 3.69 7.37
N GLU A 257 27.47 2.52 6.86
CA GLU A 257 27.27 2.11 5.46
C GLU A 257 25.78 1.95 5.13
N THR A 258 24.99 1.30 5.99
CA THR A 258 23.57 1.05 5.74
C THR A 258 22.74 2.33 5.69
N PHE A 259 23.05 3.32 6.54
CA PHE A 259 22.27 4.55 6.63
C PHE A 259 22.94 5.78 6.02
N CYS A 260 24.13 5.62 5.42
CA CYS A 260 24.94 6.75 4.96
C CYS A 260 25.12 7.80 6.07
N ALA A 261 25.43 7.33 7.27
CA ALA A 261 25.58 8.14 8.46
C ALA A 261 27.00 8.02 9.01
N LYS A 262 27.37 8.92 9.94
CA LYS A 262 28.61 8.86 10.70
C LYS A 262 28.29 8.79 12.19
N ILE A 263 28.83 7.79 12.88
CA ILE A 263 28.76 7.69 14.34
C ILE A 263 29.91 8.50 14.91
N LEU A 264 29.61 9.34 15.90
CA LEU A 264 30.58 10.25 16.51
C LEU A 264 30.66 9.97 18.00
N HIS A 265 31.84 9.70 18.54
CA HIS A 265 32.03 9.35 19.94
C HIS A 265 32.35 10.54 20.83
N SER A 266 32.88 11.63 20.26
CA SER A 266 33.17 12.87 20.98
C SER A 266 32.90 14.11 20.12
N ASP A 267 32.79 15.26 20.79
CA ASP A 267 32.64 16.55 20.11
C ASP A 267 33.89 16.94 19.31
N ASP A 268 35.06 16.40 19.65
CA ASP A 268 36.31 16.64 18.91
C ASP A 268 36.21 16.11 17.46
N GLU A 269 35.42 15.06 17.23
CA GLU A 269 35.18 14.53 15.87
C GLU A 269 34.32 15.45 14.98
N LEU A 270 33.73 16.49 15.58
CA LEU A 270 33.02 17.56 14.87
C LEU A 270 33.97 18.66 14.38
N GLU A 271 35.25 18.64 14.75
CA GLU A 271 36.22 19.63 14.27
C GLU A 271 36.30 19.61 12.74
N GLY A 272 36.10 20.78 12.12
CA GLY A 272 36.07 20.95 10.66
C GLY A 272 34.71 20.68 10.00
N TRP A 273 33.67 20.33 10.75
CA TRP A 273 32.30 20.21 10.23
C TRP A 273 31.48 21.48 10.46
N ASN A 274 30.69 21.87 9.46
CA ASN A 274 29.62 22.85 9.59
C ASN A 274 28.37 22.14 10.11
N VAL A 275 28.19 22.17 11.43
CA VAL A 275 27.13 21.40 12.09
C VAL A 275 25.78 22.12 12.04
N VAL A 276 24.80 21.50 11.38
CA VAL A 276 23.38 21.84 11.39
C VAL A 276 22.69 21.08 12.52
N ARG A 277 22.11 21.82 13.47
CA ARG A 277 21.34 21.25 14.58
C ARG A 277 19.85 21.53 14.39
N MET A 278 19.03 20.52 14.66
CA MET A 278 17.58 20.66 14.68
C MET A 278 17.03 19.97 15.93
N ASN A 279 16.05 20.60 16.57
CA ASN A 279 15.40 19.95 17.69
C ASN A 279 14.47 18.82 17.19
N THR A 280 14.17 17.87 18.09
CA THR A 280 13.39 16.68 17.77
C THR A 280 11.96 16.99 17.29
N LYS A 281 11.34 18.07 17.77
CA LYS A 281 10.00 18.49 17.32
C LYS A 281 10.02 19.04 15.89
N GLU A 282 11.02 19.84 15.54
CA GLU A 282 11.22 20.34 14.17
C GLU A 282 11.51 19.19 13.21
N LEU A 283 12.32 18.23 13.63
CA LEU A 283 12.64 17.04 12.85
C LEU A 283 11.39 16.16 12.64
N PHE A 284 10.56 15.98 13.68
CA PHE A 284 9.28 15.30 13.56
C PHE A 284 8.35 15.99 12.55
N GLY A 285 8.28 17.32 12.59
CA GLY A 285 7.47 18.13 11.68
C GLY A 285 8.07 18.34 10.28
N TYR A 286 9.25 17.79 10.00
CA TYR A 286 9.94 18.01 8.73
C TYR A 286 9.09 17.57 7.54
N THR A 287 9.09 18.42 6.51
CA THR A 287 8.39 18.18 5.26
C THR A 287 9.39 18.28 4.12
N SER A 288 9.68 17.13 3.50
CA SER A 288 10.60 17.06 2.36
C SER A 288 10.10 17.94 1.19
N PRO A 289 10.95 18.70 0.49
CA PRO A 289 10.60 19.33 -0.77
C PRO A 289 10.55 18.33 -1.94
N SER A 290 11.11 17.14 -1.78
CA SER A 290 11.24 16.15 -2.85
C SER A 290 9.89 15.65 -3.36
N PRO A 291 9.84 15.19 -4.63
CA PRO A 291 8.69 14.52 -5.20
C PRO A 291 8.15 13.42 -4.29
N PHE A 292 6.83 13.21 -4.34
CA PHE A 292 6.16 12.31 -3.39
C PHE A 292 6.65 10.87 -3.51
N ASP A 293 6.84 10.38 -4.74
CA ASP A 293 7.38 9.07 -5.07
C ASP A 293 8.83 8.89 -4.58
N GLU A 294 9.68 9.88 -4.75
CA GLU A 294 11.05 9.85 -4.21
C GLU A 294 11.07 9.80 -2.67
N TYR A 295 10.23 10.60 -2.01
CA TYR A 295 10.09 10.58 -0.54
C TYR A 295 9.59 9.22 -0.04
N VAL A 296 8.59 8.64 -0.72
CA VAL A 296 8.05 7.31 -0.39
C VAL A 296 9.14 6.25 -0.55
N ALA A 297 9.84 6.24 -1.69
CA ALA A 297 10.90 5.27 -1.98
C ALA A 297 12.05 5.35 -0.97
N SER A 298 12.52 6.56 -0.66
CA SER A 298 13.54 6.84 0.36
C SER A 298 13.14 6.34 1.75
N THR A 299 11.89 6.63 2.14
CA THR A 299 11.35 6.17 3.43
C THR A 299 11.23 4.65 3.46
N GLN A 300 10.75 4.03 2.38
CA GLN A 300 10.63 2.59 2.28
C GLN A 300 11.98 1.88 2.32
N PHE A 301 12.99 2.43 1.64
CA PHE A 301 14.38 1.94 1.70
C PHE A 301 14.86 1.90 3.15
N SER A 302 14.77 3.04 3.84
CA SER A 302 15.28 3.20 5.20
C SER A 302 14.60 2.23 6.17
N ILE A 303 13.30 1.99 5.98
CA ILE A 303 12.58 1.00 6.79
C ILE A 303 13.01 -0.44 6.45
N ARG A 304 13.19 -0.78 5.17
CA ARG A 304 13.72 -2.11 4.78
C ARG A 304 15.09 -2.36 5.39
N ALA A 305 15.97 -1.36 5.36
CA ALA A 305 17.29 -1.40 5.97
C ALA A 305 17.22 -1.65 7.49
N LEU A 306 16.30 -0.98 8.20
CA LEU A 306 16.06 -1.28 9.63
C LEU A 306 15.66 -2.75 9.84
N PHE A 307 14.71 -3.26 9.05
CA PHE A 307 14.21 -4.63 9.19
C PHE A 307 15.14 -5.72 8.63
N GLN A 308 16.15 -5.38 7.85
CA GLN A 308 17.25 -6.32 7.53
C GLN A 308 18.09 -6.65 8.77
N HIS A 309 18.04 -5.78 9.77
CA HIS A 309 18.88 -5.87 10.96
C HIS A 309 18.05 -5.80 12.25
N TYR A 310 16.78 -6.25 12.22
CA TYR A 310 15.96 -6.27 13.43
C TYR A 310 16.55 -7.17 14.52
N ASN A 311 16.30 -6.82 15.78
CA ASN A 311 16.87 -7.53 16.92
C ASN A 311 16.13 -8.85 17.19
N THR A 312 16.87 -9.95 17.16
CA THR A 312 16.37 -11.31 17.47
C THR A 312 16.70 -11.73 18.91
N GLY A 313 16.84 -10.75 19.82
CA GLY A 313 17.35 -10.98 21.17
C GLY A 313 18.84 -11.34 21.25
N LYS A 314 19.59 -11.28 20.15
CA LYS A 314 21.05 -11.49 20.14
C LYS A 314 21.78 -10.16 20.14
N GLY A 315 22.94 -10.13 20.80
CA GLY A 315 23.76 -8.92 20.92
C GLY A 315 23.33 -8.01 22.06
N THR A 316 23.95 -6.82 22.12
CA THR A 316 23.74 -5.85 23.19
C THR A 316 23.40 -4.47 22.64
N GLY A 317 22.64 -3.69 23.41
CA GLY A 317 22.47 -2.26 23.14
C GLY A 317 23.61 -1.44 23.72
N ILE A 318 23.69 -0.16 23.36
CA ILE A 318 24.72 0.78 23.85
C ILE A 318 24.67 1.00 25.37
N ARG A 319 23.48 0.92 25.99
CA ARG A 319 23.37 1.17 27.43
C ARG A 319 23.70 -0.09 28.23
N ARG A 320 24.84 -0.04 28.94
CA ARG A 320 25.28 -1.00 29.97
C ARG A 320 25.49 -2.44 29.48
N ASN A 321 25.82 -2.63 28.19
CA ASN A 321 25.94 -3.96 27.57
C ASN A 321 24.74 -4.87 27.88
N LYS A 322 23.55 -4.30 28.04
CA LYS A 322 22.34 -5.09 28.26
C LYS A 322 21.98 -5.80 26.97
N LYS A 323 21.61 -7.07 27.10
CA LYS A 323 21.04 -7.86 26.02
C LYS A 323 19.82 -7.15 25.47
N VAL A 324 19.73 -7.03 24.15
CA VAL A 324 18.54 -6.48 23.49
C VAL A 324 17.37 -7.45 23.61
N GLU A 325 16.16 -6.92 23.56
CA GLU A 325 14.94 -7.73 23.56
C GLU A 325 14.70 -8.33 22.16
N ASP A 326 13.96 -9.44 22.10
CA ASP A 326 13.63 -10.12 20.85
C ASP A 326 12.36 -9.54 20.24
N MET A 327 12.47 -8.95 19.04
CA MET A 327 11.30 -8.39 18.36
C MET A 327 10.33 -9.46 17.86
N CYS A 328 10.73 -10.72 17.83
CA CYS A 328 9.85 -11.84 17.51
C CYS A 328 9.05 -12.35 18.71
N SER A 329 9.34 -11.89 19.93
CA SER A 329 8.74 -12.41 21.17
C SER A 329 7.21 -12.41 21.14
N GLY A 330 6.60 -11.37 20.57
CA GLY A 330 5.14 -11.24 20.52
C GLY A 330 4.48 -12.29 19.61
N ILE A 331 5.09 -12.55 18.45
CA ILE A 331 4.62 -13.58 17.51
C ILE A 331 4.84 -14.97 18.12
N GLU A 332 6.01 -15.20 18.73
CA GLU A 332 6.35 -16.48 19.34
C GLU A 332 5.47 -16.82 20.53
N ALA A 333 5.18 -15.85 21.39
CA ALA A 333 4.32 -16.05 22.56
C ALA A 333 2.87 -16.40 22.18
N LEU A 334 2.37 -15.91 21.04
CA LEU A 334 0.99 -16.16 20.60
C LEU A 334 0.85 -17.44 19.76
N PHE A 335 1.85 -17.74 18.93
CA PHE A 335 1.70 -18.75 17.88
C PHE A 335 2.73 -19.88 17.95
N GLY A 336 3.79 -19.76 18.75
CA GLY A 336 4.83 -20.78 18.89
C GLY A 336 5.36 -21.27 17.55
N GLU A 337 5.32 -22.58 17.33
CA GLU A 337 5.77 -23.22 16.09
C GLU A 337 4.93 -22.85 14.85
N GLU A 338 3.67 -22.44 15.02
CA GLU A 338 2.79 -22.07 13.92
C GLU A 338 3.07 -20.66 13.35
N LYS A 339 4.00 -19.91 13.97
CA LYS A 339 4.33 -18.52 13.62
C LYS A 339 4.60 -18.26 12.14
N LYS A 340 5.10 -19.26 11.41
CA LYS A 340 5.42 -19.15 9.97
C LYS A 340 4.20 -19.08 9.07
N HIS A 341 3.14 -19.80 9.43
CA HIS A 341 2.01 -20.09 8.55
C HIS A 341 0.68 -19.51 9.05
N VAL A 342 0.63 -19.08 10.31
CA VAL A 342 -0.58 -18.49 10.87
C VAL A 342 -0.98 -17.24 10.09
N LEU A 343 -2.26 -17.19 9.72
CA LEU A 343 -2.90 -15.98 9.21
C LEU A 343 -3.58 -15.27 10.37
N TYR A 344 -3.29 -14.00 10.59
CA TYR A 344 -3.85 -13.25 11.71
C TYR A 344 -4.03 -11.77 11.39
N SER A 345 -4.96 -11.15 12.12
CA SER A 345 -5.19 -9.72 12.07
C SER A 345 -4.68 -9.05 13.33
N VAL A 346 -4.20 -7.82 13.23
CA VAL A 346 -3.82 -7.00 14.39
C VAL A 346 -4.66 -5.72 14.42
N ILE A 347 -5.23 -5.45 15.59
CA ILE A 347 -5.87 -4.19 15.93
C ILE A 347 -4.93 -3.43 16.87
N HIS A 348 -4.53 -2.23 16.48
CA HIS A 348 -3.83 -1.31 17.38
C HIS A 348 -4.81 -0.24 17.87
N SER A 349 -5.25 -0.41 19.13
CA SER A 349 -6.14 0.51 19.82
C SER A 349 -5.34 1.46 20.69
N ARG A 350 -5.33 2.74 20.33
CA ARG A 350 -4.67 3.78 21.14
C ARG A 350 -5.69 4.84 21.53
N HIS A 351 -5.91 5.04 22.82
CA HIS A 351 -6.94 5.95 23.33
C HIS A 351 -6.53 7.43 23.25
N LEU A 352 -5.22 7.72 23.18
CA LEU A 352 -4.67 9.07 23.03
C LEU A 352 -5.20 10.05 24.10
N GLU A 353 -5.28 9.61 25.35
CA GLU A 353 -5.59 10.46 26.51
C GLU A 353 -7.00 11.11 26.47
N GLY A 354 -7.94 10.55 25.69
CA GLY A 354 -9.34 10.98 25.66
C GLY A 354 -9.58 12.21 24.77
N ALA A 355 -9.93 13.35 25.37
CA ALA A 355 -10.29 14.56 24.63
C ALA A 355 -9.18 15.10 23.69
N PRO A 356 -7.88 15.10 24.07
CA PRO A 356 -6.79 15.40 23.14
C PRO A 356 -6.76 14.45 21.94
N GLY A 357 -6.97 13.15 22.17
CA GLY A 357 -7.05 12.13 21.14
C GLY A 357 -8.16 12.37 20.12
N LEU A 358 -9.36 12.71 20.60
CA LEU A 358 -10.49 13.10 19.74
C LEU A 358 -10.16 14.32 18.87
N ARG A 359 -9.52 15.35 19.45
CA ARG A 359 -9.10 16.53 18.68
C ARG A 359 -8.04 16.18 17.64
N LEU A 360 -7.04 15.38 18.02
CA LEU A 360 -5.97 14.97 17.12
C LEU A 360 -6.53 14.13 15.95
N LEU A 361 -7.36 13.14 16.24
CA LEU A 361 -8.02 12.33 15.22
C LEU A 361 -8.93 13.17 14.32
N GLY A 362 -9.68 14.13 14.88
CA GLY A 362 -10.46 15.08 14.11
C GLY A 362 -9.61 15.88 13.11
N ARG A 363 -8.45 16.39 13.53
CA ARG A 363 -7.50 17.10 12.63
C ARG A 363 -6.97 16.20 11.53
N VAL A 364 -6.50 14.99 11.87
CA VAL A 364 -5.99 14.02 10.89
C VAL A 364 -7.08 13.63 9.88
N CYS A 365 -8.29 13.35 10.37
CA CYS A 365 -9.41 12.97 9.53
C CYS A 365 -9.96 14.11 8.68
N HIS A 366 -9.75 15.37 9.05
CA HIS A 366 -10.06 16.50 8.15
C HIS A 366 -9.28 16.40 6.83
N PHE A 367 -8.00 16.01 6.89
CA PHE A 367 -7.13 15.86 5.72
C PHE A 367 -7.31 14.50 5.03
N ALA A 368 -7.35 13.40 5.78
CA ALA A 368 -7.48 12.04 5.25
C ALA A 368 -8.93 11.61 4.92
N LYS A 369 -9.90 12.48 5.20
CA LYS A 369 -11.35 12.25 5.05
C LYS A 369 -11.87 11.01 5.78
N CYS A 370 -11.21 10.61 6.88
CA CYS A 370 -11.63 9.47 7.70
C CYS A 370 -12.72 9.83 8.71
N HIS A 371 -13.28 8.83 9.38
CA HIS A 371 -14.26 9.01 10.44
C HIS A 371 -13.59 9.52 11.72
N PRO A 372 -14.10 10.59 12.36
CA PRO A 372 -13.40 11.31 13.41
C PRO A 372 -13.28 10.56 14.76
N THR A 373 -13.97 9.43 14.94
CA THR A 373 -13.94 8.66 16.20
C THR A 373 -13.77 7.15 16.01
N ALA A 374 -13.89 6.63 14.79
CA ALA A 374 -14.05 5.18 14.58
C ALA A 374 -12.84 4.38 15.08
N ALA A 375 -11.64 4.90 14.85
CA ALA A 375 -10.39 4.25 15.23
C ALA A 375 -10.00 4.47 16.70
N LEU A 376 -10.69 5.34 17.43
CA LEU A 376 -10.60 5.41 18.90
C LEU A 376 -11.55 4.40 19.53
N GLU A 377 -12.76 4.30 19.00
CA GLU A 377 -13.78 3.42 19.55
C GLU A 377 -13.56 1.96 19.16
N MET A 378 -13.03 1.67 17.96
CA MET A 378 -12.82 0.31 17.45
C MET A 378 -14.06 -0.59 17.65
N ARG A 379 -15.25 -0.08 17.29
CA ARG A 379 -16.50 -0.86 17.46
C ARG A 379 -16.51 -2.13 16.60
N PRO A 380 -17.25 -3.18 17.03
CA PRO A 380 -17.35 -4.41 16.26
C PRO A 380 -17.80 -4.22 14.80
N ASP A 381 -18.76 -3.32 14.51
CA ASP A 381 -19.22 -3.07 13.13
C ASP A 381 -18.10 -2.53 12.24
N TYR A 382 -17.26 -1.64 12.78
CA TYR A 382 -16.09 -1.10 12.10
C TYR A 382 -15.08 -2.21 11.77
N ILE A 383 -14.76 -3.08 12.73
CA ILE A 383 -13.79 -4.18 12.54
C ILE A 383 -14.35 -5.25 11.61
N LYS A 384 -15.61 -5.69 11.80
CA LYS A 384 -16.26 -6.71 10.96
C LYS A 384 -16.35 -6.28 9.52
N SER A 385 -16.62 -5.00 9.26
CA SER A 385 -16.63 -4.47 7.89
C SER A 385 -15.26 -4.47 7.19
N ILE A 386 -14.17 -4.71 7.93
CA ILE A 386 -12.81 -4.92 7.38
C ILE A 386 -12.55 -6.42 7.23
N LEU A 387 -12.77 -7.18 8.31
CA LEU A 387 -12.32 -8.57 8.40
C LEU A 387 -13.25 -9.55 7.67
N SER A 388 -14.57 -9.32 7.67
CA SER A 388 -15.53 -10.23 7.03
C SER A 388 -15.30 -10.38 5.53
N PRO A 389 -15.17 -9.29 4.73
CA PRO A 389 -14.93 -9.43 3.29
C PRO A 389 -13.59 -10.08 2.93
N LEU A 390 -12.66 -10.16 3.88
CA LEU A 390 -11.34 -10.76 3.72
C LEU A 390 -11.29 -12.22 4.21
N GLY A 391 -12.36 -12.74 4.81
CA GLY A 391 -12.36 -14.06 5.45
C GLY A 391 -11.49 -14.14 6.70
N MET A 392 -11.25 -13.01 7.38
CA MET A 392 -10.35 -12.91 8.53
C MET A 392 -11.07 -12.90 9.88
N LEU A 393 -12.40 -12.95 9.90
CA LEU A 393 -13.18 -13.06 11.15
C LEU A 393 -13.06 -14.42 11.82
N GLU A 394 -12.73 -15.47 11.07
CA GLU A 394 -12.52 -16.84 11.58
C GLU A 394 -11.05 -17.13 11.93
N ARG A 395 -10.20 -16.11 11.86
CA ARG A 395 -8.75 -16.18 12.11
C ARG A 395 -8.40 -15.44 13.40
N PRO A 396 -7.27 -15.73 14.05
CA PRO A 396 -6.83 -14.99 15.23
C PRO A 396 -6.83 -13.46 15.01
N ILE A 397 -7.43 -12.73 15.94
CA ILE A 397 -7.46 -11.27 15.97
C ILE A 397 -6.68 -10.83 17.21
N VAL A 398 -5.51 -10.24 17.00
CA VAL A 398 -4.66 -9.79 18.10
C VAL A 398 -4.95 -8.33 18.41
N LEU A 399 -5.14 -8.00 19.68
CA LEU A 399 -5.31 -6.61 20.13
C LEU A 399 -4.04 -6.12 20.84
N ILE A 400 -3.46 -5.05 20.29
CA ILE A 400 -2.38 -4.27 20.90
C ILE A 400 -3.00 -2.97 21.41
N THR A 401 -2.73 -2.62 22.66
CA THR A 401 -3.35 -1.47 23.33
C THR A 401 -2.36 -0.74 24.22
N ASP A 402 -2.59 0.57 24.41
CA ASP A 402 -1.85 1.37 25.40
C ASP A 402 -2.41 1.20 26.83
N GLY A 403 -3.42 0.36 27.02
CA GLY A 403 -4.03 0.04 28.31
C GLY A 403 -4.89 1.16 28.89
N GLN A 404 -5.12 2.25 28.17
CA GLN A 404 -5.84 3.41 28.70
C GLN A 404 -7.37 3.27 28.61
N ASP A 405 -7.87 2.43 27.71
CA ASP A 405 -9.31 2.23 27.50
C ASP A 405 -9.70 0.75 27.47
N PHE A 406 -10.04 0.25 28.66
CA PHE A 406 -10.54 -1.11 28.85
C PHE A 406 -11.89 -1.35 28.16
N SER A 407 -12.66 -0.31 27.83
CA SER A 407 -13.97 -0.46 27.20
C SER A 407 -13.87 -1.04 25.79
N VAL A 408 -12.76 -0.77 25.08
CA VAL A 408 -12.49 -1.40 23.77
C VAL A 408 -12.27 -2.89 23.95
N ILE A 409 -11.41 -3.30 24.88
CA ILE A 409 -11.12 -4.72 25.16
C ILE A 409 -12.42 -5.44 25.52
N GLN A 410 -13.17 -4.93 26.49
CA GLN A 410 -14.41 -5.55 26.96
C GLN A 410 -15.42 -5.71 25.83
N ARG A 411 -15.61 -4.67 25.01
CA ARG A 411 -16.57 -4.69 23.90
C ARG A 411 -16.19 -5.69 22.80
N LEU A 412 -14.91 -5.84 22.52
CA LEU A 412 -14.44 -6.82 21.53
C LEU A 412 -14.52 -8.25 22.09
N MET A 413 -14.23 -8.44 23.38
CA MET A 413 -14.36 -9.74 24.04
C MET A 413 -15.81 -10.21 24.13
N THR A 414 -16.77 -9.30 24.31
CA THR A 414 -18.20 -9.66 24.42
C THR A 414 -18.91 -9.79 23.06
N ASP A 415 -18.27 -9.39 21.97
CA ASP A 415 -18.83 -9.58 20.63
C ASP A 415 -18.78 -11.06 20.23
N PRO A 416 -19.89 -11.64 19.74
CA PRO A 416 -19.99 -13.09 19.51
C PRO A 416 -19.13 -13.60 18.34
N GLU A 417 -18.68 -12.73 17.43
CA GLU A 417 -17.86 -13.12 16.28
C GLU A 417 -16.38 -12.78 16.51
N ILE A 418 -16.09 -11.62 17.10
CA ILE A 418 -14.72 -11.18 17.37
C ILE A 418 -14.16 -11.85 18.63
N GLY A 419 -14.94 -11.90 19.71
CA GLY A 419 -14.50 -12.35 21.03
C GLY A 419 -13.85 -13.73 21.02
N PRO A 420 -14.45 -14.76 20.38
CA PRO A 420 -13.86 -16.09 20.30
C PRO A 420 -12.50 -16.14 19.59
N MET A 421 -12.22 -15.19 18.69
CA MET A 421 -10.96 -15.11 17.95
C MET A 421 -9.96 -14.11 18.55
N LEU A 422 -10.38 -13.31 19.53
CA LEU A 422 -9.57 -12.28 20.13
C LEU A 422 -8.42 -12.89 20.95
N LYS A 423 -7.20 -12.45 20.69
CA LYS A 423 -5.99 -12.80 21.43
C LYS A 423 -5.42 -11.53 22.06
N LEU A 424 -5.13 -11.60 23.35
CA LEU A 424 -4.38 -10.58 24.08
C LEU A 424 -2.95 -11.06 24.23
N LEU A 425 -1.99 -10.16 24.02
CA LEU A 425 -0.59 -10.50 24.19
C LEU A 425 -0.26 -10.61 25.69
N PRO A 426 0.43 -11.68 26.15
CA PRO A 426 0.85 -11.79 27.53
C PRO A 426 1.80 -10.65 27.93
N GLU A 427 1.67 -10.13 29.16
CA GLU A 427 2.48 -8.98 29.63
C GLU A 427 3.99 -9.21 29.49
N HIS A 428 4.48 -10.42 29.76
CA HIS A 428 5.91 -10.76 29.68
C HIS A 428 6.45 -10.80 28.24
N ALA A 429 5.57 -10.87 27.24
CA ALA A 429 5.93 -10.87 25.83
C ALA A 429 5.65 -9.52 25.15
N SER A 430 4.89 -8.65 25.80
CA SER A 430 4.53 -7.33 25.31
C SER A 430 5.62 -6.32 25.62
N TRP A 431 6.21 -5.80 24.56
CA TRP A 431 7.16 -4.70 24.59
C TRP A 431 7.14 -4.01 23.23
N ILE A 432 7.62 -2.76 23.16
CA ILE A 432 7.37 -1.90 22.01
C ILE A 432 7.86 -2.50 20.68
N GLY A 433 9.05 -3.11 20.66
CA GLY A 433 9.59 -3.73 19.44
C GLY A 433 8.89 -5.04 19.06
N GLY A 434 8.47 -5.83 20.05
CA GLY A 434 7.69 -7.05 19.85
C GLY A 434 6.31 -6.77 19.28
N ASP A 435 5.59 -5.83 19.91
CA ASP A 435 4.27 -5.36 19.48
C ASP A 435 4.33 -4.75 18.06
N LEU A 436 5.39 -3.99 17.78
CA LEU A 436 5.62 -3.39 16.48
C LEU A 436 5.76 -4.45 15.38
N THR A 437 6.59 -5.45 15.61
CA THR A 437 6.84 -6.53 14.62
C THR A 437 5.63 -7.42 14.45
N LEU A 438 4.93 -7.74 15.54
CA LEU A 438 3.65 -8.46 15.52
C LEU A 438 2.62 -7.73 14.65
N ALA A 439 2.49 -6.41 14.78
CA ALA A 439 1.59 -5.62 13.94
C ALA A 439 2.03 -5.59 12.46
N ILE A 440 3.33 -5.40 12.21
CA ILE A 440 3.88 -5.30 10.86
C ILE A 440 3.72 -6.61 10.09
N MET A 441 3.97 -7.76 10.73
CA MET A 441 3.96 -9.07 10.08
C MET A 441 2.57 -9.74 10.01
N SER A 442 1.52 -9.03 10.42
CA SER A 442 0.13 -9.48 10.32
C SER A 442 -0.40 -9.52 8.88
N ASP A 443 -1.47 -10.25 8.63
CA ASP A 443 -2.09 -10.28 7.30
C ASP A 443 -3.01 -9.09 7.09
N VAL A 444 -3.65 -8.63 8.17
CA VAL A 444 -4.50 -7.42 8.17
C VAL A 444 -4.15 -6.57 9.38
N PHE A 445 -3.86 -5.29 9.14
CA PHE A 445 -3.62 -4.31 10.19
C PHE A 445 -4.73 -3.27 10.24
N ILE A 446 -5.31 -3.07 11.42
CA ILE A 446 -6.33 -2.05 11.70
C ILE A 446 -5.74 -1.11 12.76
N GLY A 447 -5.55 0.15 12.41
CA GLY A 447 -4.81 1.09 13.25
C GLY A 447 -5.54 2.41 13.47
N ASN A 448 -5.10 3.15 14.49
CA ASN A 448 -5.51 4.53 14.71
C ASN A 448 -4.67 5.50 13.85
N PRO A 449 -5.25 6.25 12.90
CA PRO A 449 -4.51 7.15 12.01
C PRO A 449 -3.90 8.35 12.75
N ALA A 450 -4.36 8.70 13.96
CA ALA A 450 -3.74 9.73 14.79
C ALA A 450 -2.54 9.22 15.60
N SER A 451 -2.24 7.92 15.54
CA SER A 451 -1.07 7.36 16.20
C SER A 451 0.12 7.30 15.25
N THR A 452 1.21 7.96 15.65
CA THR A 452 2.52 7.84 14.99
C THR A 452 3.04 6.40 15.00
N PHE A 453 2.68 5.60 16.01
CA PHE A 453 2.99 4.17 16.06
C PHE A 453 2.25 3.38 14.98
N SER A 454 0.93 3.56 14.82
CA SER A 454 0.18 2.96 13.70
C SER A 454 0.71 3.41 12.35
N THR A 455 1.10 4.68 12.24
CA THR A 455 1.63 5.26 11.01
C THR A 455 2.95 4.60 10.63
N PHE A 456 3.85 4.42 11.59
CA PHE A 456 5.11 3.70 11.36
C PHE A 456 4.87 2.22 11.01
N ILE A 457 3.91 1.54 11.67
CA ILE A 457 3.50 0.18 11.30
C ILE A 457 3.03 0.14 9.84
N ALA A 458 2.11 1.02 9.44
CA ALA A 458 1.56 1.04 8.09
C ALA A 458 2.62 1.38 7.04
N LYS A 459 3.51 2.35 7.31
CA LYS A 459 4.67 2.64 6.46
C LYS A 459 5.54 1.38 6.30
N SER A 460 5.87 0.72 7.40
CA SER A 460 6.69 -0.50 7.38
C SER A 460 6.04 -1.64 6.64
N ARG A 461 4.72 -1.81 6.80
CA ARG A 461 3.96 -2.81 6.06
C ARG A 461 4.05 -2.58 4.56
N LEU A 462 3.88 -1.34 4.12
CA LEU A 462 4.03 -0.97 2.70
C LEU A 462 5.48 -1.16 2.23
N SER A 463 6.46 -0.77 3.03
CA SER A 463 7.88 -1.04 2.75
C SER A 463 8.15 -2.53 2.60
N LEU A 464 7.45 -3.41 3.31
CA LEU A 464 7.64 -4.86 3.23
C LEU A 464 6.68 -5.55 2.23
N GLY A 465 5.93 -4.77 1.45
CA GLY A 465 5.06 -5.24 0.37
C GLY A 465 3.66 -5.72 0.82
N PHE A 466 3.24 -5.38 2.04
CA PHE A 466 1.91 -5.69 2.56
C PHE A 466 0.91 -4.56 2.25
N GLY A 467 -0.27 -4.91 1.72
CA GLY A 467 -1.29 -3.95 1.23
C GLY A 467 -2.66 -4.01 1.90
N GLN A 468 -2.74 -4.52 3.13
CA GLN A 468 -3.99 -4.58 3.93
C GLN A 468 -3.83 -3.72 5.19
N ASN A 469 -3.84 -2.40 4.99
CA ASN A 469 -3.64 -1.39 6.03
C ASN A 469 -4.89 -0.52 6.18
N TYR A 470 -5.62 -0.69 7.28
CA TYR A 470 -6.89 -0.01 7.50
C TYR A 470 -6.76 1.06 8.58
N LEU A 471 -6.27 2.23 8.16
CA LEU A 471 -6.14 3.42 9.01
C LEU A 471 -7.18 4.49 8.67
N PHE A 472 -7.44 4.70 7.38
CA PHE A 472 -8.28 5.79 6.88
C PHE A 472 -9.57 5.25 6.30
N ARG A 473 -10.60 5.15 7.14
CA ARG A 473 -11.93 4.71 6.73
C ARG A 473 -13.00 5.68 7.16
N ASN A 474 -14.06 5.77 6.38
CA ASN A 474 -15.22 6.61 6.66
C ASN A 474 -16.51 5.90 6.26
N LYS A 475 -17.65 6.42 6.68
CA LYS A 475 -18.95 5.99 6.18
C LYS A 475 -19.30 6.76 4.90
N ASN A 476 -19.76 6.05 3.88
CA ASN A 476 -20.33 6.67 2.68
C ASN A 476 -21.77 7.17 2.98
N GLU A 477 -22.45 7.70 1.95
CA GLU A 477 -23.84 8.20 2.08
C GLU A 477 -24.84 7.11 2.51
N ASN A 478 -24.55 5.84 2.23
CA ASN A 478 -25.36 4.69 2.63
C ASN A 478 -25.03 4.20 4.06
N GLY A 479 -24.09 4.85 4.75
CA GLY A 479 -23.62 4.43 6.07
C GLY A 479 -22.63 3.26 6.05
N GLU A 480 -22.18 2.82 4.86
CA GLU A 480 -21.24 1.70 4.70
C GLU A 480 -19.80 2.18 4.88
N TRP A 481 -18.99 1.35 5.55
CA TRP A 481 -17.58 1.66 5.77
C TRP A 481 -16.75 1.49 4.49
N VAL A 482 -16.08 2.55 4.07
CA VAL A 482 -15.21 2.60 2.89
C VAL A 482 -13.85 3.17 3.24
N THR A 483 -12.82 2.77 2.51
CA THR A 483 -11.50 3.40 2.60
C THR A 483 -11.57 4.82 2.05
N SER A 484 -11.27 5.82 2.89
CA SER A 484 -11.35 7.23 2.51
C SER A 484 -10.07 7.72 1.82
N CYS A 485 -8.94 7.15 2.20
CA CYS A 485 -7.67 7.36 1.53
C CYS A 485 -6.90 6.04 1.41
N GLY A 486 -6.26 5.83 0.26
CA GLY A 486 -5.45 4.64 0.01
C GLY A 486 -4.22 4.57 0.92
N ASP A 487 -3.55 3.41 0.93
CA ASP A 487 -2.45 3.10 1.83
C ASP A 487 -1.32 4.14 1.81
N ALA A 488 -1.05 4.77 0.67
CA ALA A 488 -0.03 5.81 0.53
C ALA A 488 -0.31 7.10 1.35
N CYS A 489 -1.53 7.30 1.88
CA CYS A 489 -1.84 8.47 2.71
C CYS A 489 -0.97 8.59 3.97
N VAL A 490 -0.39 7.48 4.44
CA VAL A 490 0.55 7.51 5.57
C VAL A 490 1.83 8.29 5.26
N PHE A 491 2.10 8.59 3.98
CA PHE A 491 3.20 9.42 3.52
C PHE A 491 2.74 10.84 3.12
N ASP A 492 1.44 11.16 3.14
CA ASP A 492 0.95 12.49 2.76
C ASP A 492 1.41 13.53 3.79
N LYS A 493 2.13 14.54 3.30
CA LYS A 493 2.73 15.61 4.11
C LYS A 493 1.68 16.33 4.96
N ARG A 494 0.46 16.55 4.45
CA ARG A 494 -0.62 17.24 5.18
C ARG A 494 -1.17 16.36 6.31
N VAL A 495 -1.31 15.06 6.06
CA VAL A 495 -1.74 14.09 7.07
C VAL A 495 -0.69 14.00 8.18
N MET A 496 0.60 13.93 7.82
CA MET A 496 1.70 13.92 8.78
C MET A 496 1.80 15.21 9.59
N SER A 497 1.71 16.39 8.95
CA SER A 497 1.72 17.67 9.65
C SER A 497 0.56 17.81 10.64
N ALA A 498 -0.61 17.24 10.35
CA ALA A 498 -1.76 17.25 11.26
C ALA A 498 -1.53 16.44 12.55
N MET A 499 -0.52 15.55 12.58
CA MET A 499 -0.13 14.78 13.76
C MET A 499 0.75 15.57 14.75
N SER A 500 1.26 16.75 14.34
CA SER A 500 2.18 17.59 15.13
C SER A 500 1.51 18.58 16.09
#